data_AF-A0A197JSL6-F1
#
_entry.id   AF-A0A197JSL6-F1
#
_cell.length_a   1.000
_cell.length_b   1.000
_cell.length_c   1.000
_cell.angle_alpha   90.00
_cell.angle_beta   90.00
_cell.angle_gamma   90.00
#
_symmetry.space_group_name_H-M   'P 1'
#
loop_
_entity.id
_entity.type
_entity.pdbx_description
1 polymer ?
#
loop_
_entity_poly.entity_id
_entity_poly.type
_entity_poly.pdbx_seq_one_letter_code
_entity_poly.pdbx_strand_id
1 'polypeptide(L)'
;MTQSSSIPDIIEVFSDASLLYGAWINRDGTLKTFAIPERYQYSSFASEFYTASQTIRDTLPLGYRIHLYCDNLGVCQAIRFRYIAHPVKHALVEELLESLVSFIKHNHILLSVRHIPSKLNPADPISRGPPTDFDRLCAYERLRSDALQSILS
;
A
#
# COMPACT_ATOMS: atom_id res chain seq x y z
N MET A 1 12.29 5.77 -34.03
CA MET A 1 11.01 5.38 -33.41
C MET A 1 11.26 5.15 -31.92
N THR A 2 11.20 6.21 -31.12
CA THR A 2 11.30 6.13 -29.66
C THR A 2 9.95 5.65 -29.13
N GLN A 3 9.90 4.43 -28.60
CA GLN A 3 8.77 3.99 -27.78
C GLN A 3 8.68 4.95 -26.60
N SER A 4 7.68 5.84 -26.65
CA SER A 4 7.21 6.53 -25.46
C SER A 4 6.74 5.44 -24.51
N SER A 5 7.52 5.13 -23.47
CA SER A 5 7.01 4.34 -22.37
C SER A 5 5.95 5.20 -21.70
N SER A 6 4.69 5.03 -22.12
CA SER A 6 3.56 5.69 -21.50
C SER A 6 3.55 5.22 -20.06
N ILE A 7 3.89 6.13 -19.15
CA ILE A 7 3.65 5.96 -17.72
C ILE A 7 2.19 5.48 -17.59
N PRO A 8 1.92 4.35 -16.92
CA PRO A 8 0.55 3.89 -16.77
C PRO A 8 -0.31 5.00 -16.21
N ASP A 9 -1.45 5.27 -16.86
CA ASP A 9 -2.37 6.33 -16.42
C ASP A 9 -2.86 6.10 -14.98
N ILE A 10 -2.79 4.86 -14.49
CA ILE A 10 -3.16 4.44 -13.14
C ILE A 10 -2.14 3.43 -12.63
N ILE A 11 -1.61 3.66 -11.43
CA ILE A 11 -0.76 2.72 -10.70
C ILE A 11 -1.61 1.93 -9.73
N GLU A 12 -1.77 0.64 -10.00
CA GLU A 12 -2.38 -0.32 -9.09
C GLU A 12 -1.29 -0.95 -8.20
N VAL A 13 -1.38 -0.67 -6.90
CA VAL A 13 -0.38 -1.06 -5.92
C VAL A 13 -1.04 -1.72 -4.72
N PHE A 14 -0.43 -2.80 -4.25
CA PHE A 14 -0.85 -3.57 -3.09
C PHE A 14 0.14 -3.31 -1.96
N SER A 15 -0.36 -3.02 -0.76
CA SER A 15 0.48 -2.83 0.44
C SER A 15 0.09 -3.79 1.54
N ASP A 16 1.06 -4.20 2.35
CA ASP A 16 0.84 -5.06 3.51
C ASP A 16 1.95 -4.87 4.55
N ALA A 17 1.62 -5.05 5.83
CA ALA A 17 2.59 -4.89 6.91
C ALA A 17 2.53 -6.02 7.96
N SER A 18 3.71 -6.45 8.37
CA SER A 18 3.90 -7.00 9.71
C SER A 18 4.22 -5.88 10.70
N LEU A 19 4.47 -6.21 11.97
CA LEU A 19 4.91 -5.21 12.95
C LEU A 19 6.28 -4.62 12.62
N LEU A 20 7.17 -5.39 11.98
CA LEU A 20 8.56 -4.99 11.77
C LEU A 20 8.86 -4.54 10.34
N TYR A 21 8.08 -5.04 9.38
CA TYR A 21 8.33 -4.82 7.95
C TYR A 21 7.06 -4.43 7.23
N GLY A 22 7.21 -3.48 6.30
CA GLY A 22 6.19 -3.10 5.34
C GLY A 22 6.63 -3.50 3.95
N ALA A 23 5.67 -3.81 3.09
CA ALA A 23 5.93 -4.11 1.70
C ALA A 23 4.85 -3.54 0.78
N TRP A 24 5.25 -3.33 -0.47
CA TRP A 24 4.32 -3.11 -1.55
C TRP A 24 4.76 -3.80 -2.83
N ILE A 25 3.78 -4.13 -3.67
CA ILE A 25 3.97 -4.66 -5.02
C ILE A 25 2.98 -4.01 -5.97
N ASN A 26 3.47 -3.58 -7.13
CA ASN A 26 2.67 -3.03 -8.23
C ASN A 26 2.19 -4.13 -9.17
N ARG A 27 1.19 -3.82 -9.99
CA ARG A 27 0.65 -4.75 -10.99
C ARG A 27 1.65 -5.21 -12.06
N ASP A 28 2.69 -4.43 -12.33
CA ASP A 28 3.81 -4.81 -13.20
C ASP A 28 4.81 -5.78 -12.53
N GLY A 29 4.64 -6.03 -11.24
CA GLY A 29 5.51 -6.89 -10.44
C GLY A 29 6.69 -6.17 -9.77
N THR A 30 6.82 -4.85 -9.94
CA THR A 30 7.76 -4.04 -9.17
C THR A 30 7.38 -4.12 -7.69
N LEU A 31 8.32 -4.50 -6.83
CA LEU A 31 8.06 -4.65 -5.39
C LEU A 31 9.15 -4.00 -4.56
N LYS A 32 8.80 -3.62 -3.33
CA LYS A 32 9.70 -3.06 -2.33
C LYS A 32 9.33 -3.56 -0.95
N THR A 33 10.34 -3.78 -0.12
CA THR A 33 10.21 -4.09 1.31
C THR A 33 11.05 -3.10 2.11
N PHE A 34 10.59 -2.74 3.30
CA PHE A 34 11.30 -1.82 4.18
C PHE A 34 11.00 -2.11 5.65
N ALA A 35 11.92 -1.74 6.54
CA ALA A 35 11.70 -1.80 7.98
C ALA A 35 10.76 -0.67 8.41
N ILE A 36 9.82 -1.00 9.30
CA ILE A 36 8.90 -0.02 9.89
C ILE A 36 9.63 0.68 11.04
N PRO A 37 9.58 2.02 11.17
CA PRO A 37 10.18 2.71 12.31
C PRO A 37 9.58 2.25 13.63
N GLU A 38 10.40 2.04 14.68
CA GLU A 38 9.98 1.56 16.01
C GLU A 38 8.76 2.29 16.56
N ARG A 39 8.67 3.61 16.34
CA ARG A 39 7.54 4.43 16.77
C ARG A 39 6.18 3.97 16.20
N TYR A 40 6.13 3.15 15.16
CA TYR A 40 4.92 2.61 14.55
C TYR A 40 4.73 1.10 14.77
N GLN A 41 5.66 0.42 15.45
CA GLN A 41 5.64 -1.03 15.66
C GLN A 41 4.79 -1.47 16.87
N TYR A 42 4.04 -0.56 17.51
CA TYR A 42 3.24 -0.86 18.70
C TYR A 42 1.85 -1.45 18.39
N SER A 43 1.40 -1.39 17.13
CA SER A 43 0.14 -2.01 16.71
C SER A 43 0.16 -2.34 15.22
N SER A 44 -0.52 -3.43 14.85
CA SER A 44 -0.72 -3.80 13.44
C SER A 44 -1.37 -2.64 12.68
N PHE A 45 -2.38 -1.99 13.23
CA PHE A 45 -3.02 -0.84 12.59
C PHE A 45 -2.03 0.31 12.27
N ALA A 46 -1.14 0.67 13.20
CA ALA A 46 -0.14 1.72 12.96
C ALA A 46 0.91 1.31 11.92
N SER A 47 1.36 0.06 11.97
CA SER A 47 2.32 -0.52 11.01
C SER A 47 1.73 -0.57 9.59
N GLU A 48 0.48 -1.00 9.47
CA GLU A 48 -0.27 -1.03 8.21
C GLU A 48 -0.50 0.38 7.66
N PHE A 49 -0.89 1.32 8.52
CA PHE A 49 -1.12 2.70 8.10
C PHE A 49 0.17 3.38 7.63
N TYR A 50 1.28 3.17 8.37
CA TYR A 50 2.60 3.65 7.96
C TYR A 50 2.97 3.08 6.59
N THR A 51 2.80 1.78 6.40
CA THR A 51 3.15 1.10 5.15
C THR A 51 2.32 1.59 3.98
N ALA A 52 1.01 1.77 4.14
CA ALA A 52 0.14 2.35 3.13
C ALA A 52 0.55 3.81 2.78
N SER A 53 0.86 4.62 3.78
CA SER A 53 1.35 6.01 3.59
C SER A 53 2.67 6.05 2.82
N GLN A 54 3.63 5.19 3.19
CA GLN A 54 4.91 5.08 2.51
C GLN A 54 4.75 4.57 1.08
N THR A 55 3.86 3.61 0.85
CA THR A 55 3.54 3.08 -0.49
C THR A 55 3.06 4.17 -1.44
N ILE A 56 2.15 5.04 -0.97
CA ILE A 56 1.66 6.18 -1.78
C ILE A 56 2.79 7.16 -2.13
N ARG A 57 3.73 7.39 -1.19
CA ARG A 57 4.89 8.27 -1.42
C ARG A 57 5.89 7.67 -2.39
N ASP A 58 6.16 6.38 -2.25
CA ASP A 58 7.11 5.63 -3.07
C ASP A 58 6.63 5.44 -4.51
N THR A 59 5.32 5.39 -4.73
CA THR A 59 4.72 5.18 -6.06
C THR A 59 4.48 6.47 -6.83
N LEU A 60 4.60 7.65 -6.21
CA LEU A 60 4.45 8.95 -6.88
C LEU A 60 5.35 9.11 -8.12
N PRO A 61 6.65 8.73 -8.12
CA PRO A 61 7.49 8.81 -9.31
C PRO A 61 7.00 7.95 -10.49
N LEU A 62 6.13 6.98 -10.20
CA LEU A 62 5.54 6.07 -11.20
C LEU A 62 4.23 6.62 -11.75
N GLY A 63 3.59 7.61 -11.12
CA GLY A 63 2.34 8.18 -11.59
C GLY A 63 1.59 8.95 -10.50
N TYR A 64 0.69 9.84 -10.92
CA TYR A 64 -0.11 10.68 -10.02
C TYR A 64 -1.51 10.11 -9.75
N ARG A 65 -1.95 9.07 -10.47
CA ARG A 65 -3.19 8.33 -10.16
C ARG A 65 -2.83 7.00 -9.54
N ILE A 66 -3.22 6.81 -8.28
CA ILE A 66 -2.84 5.64 -7.48
C ILE A 66 -4.12 4.93 -7.04
N HIS A 67 -4.19 3.63 -7.32
CA HIS A 67 -5.17 2.70 -6.80
C HIS A 67 -4.48 1.82 -5.76
N LEU A 68 -4.66 2.17 -4.49
CA LEU A 68 -4.09 1.43 -3.37
C LEU A 68 -5.03 0.29 -2.95
N TYR A 69 -4.49 -0.92 -2.89
CA TYR A 69 -5.14 -2.09 -2.32
C TYR A 69 -4.48 -2.43 -0.99
N CYS A 70 -5.28 -2.55 0.07
CA CYS A 70 -4.86 -2.95 1.41
C CYS A 70 -5.83 -3.99 1.97
N ASP A 71 -5.38 -4.83 2.89
CA ASP A 71 -6.23 -5.83 3.56
C ASP A 71 -6.65 -5.45 4.98
N ASN A 72 -6.03 -4.41 5.54
CA ASN A 72 -6.50 -3.79 6.77
C ASN A 72 -7.66 -2.83 6.48
N LEU A 73 -8.90 -3.29 6.69
CA LEU A 73 -10.12 -2.50 6.46
C LEU A 73 -10.10 -1.14 7.16
N GLY A 74 -9.58 -1.08 8.40
CA GLY A 74 -9.49 0.16 9.16
C GLY A 74 -8.58 1.18 8.49
N VAL A 75 -7.42 0.74 7.99
CA VAL A 75 -6.49 1.61 7.24
C VAL A 75 -7.13 2.08 5.94
N CYS A 76 -7.75 1.16 5.18
CA CYS A 76 -8.40 1.52 3.93
C CYS A 76 -9.51 2.57 4.14
N GLN A 77 -10.30 2.45 5.22
CA GLN A 77 -11.33 3.44 5.57
C GLN A 77 -10.73 4.78 5.99
N ALA A 78 -9.72 4.77 6.88
CA ALA A 78 -9.10 5.99 7.38
C ALA A 78 -8.47 6.82 6.24
N ILE A 79 -7.81 6.18 5.27
CA ILE A 79 -7.25 6.87 4.10
C ILE A 79 -8.38 7.32 3.15
N ARG A 80 -9.34 6.44 2.82
CA ARG A 80 -10.42 6.74 1.86
C ARG A 80 -11.26 7.94 2.27
N PHE A 81 -11.68 7.97 3.53
CA PHE A 81 -12.53 9.06 4.00
C PHE A 81 -11.74 10.30 4.37
N ARG A 82 -10.40 10.21 4.45
CA ARG A 82 -9.51 11.29 4.92
C ARG A 82 -9.99 11.86 6.25
N TYR A 83 -10.74 11.05 6.98
CA TYR A 83 -11.49 11.35 8.18
C TYR A 83 -11.46 10.08 8.99
N ILE A 84 -11.09 10.22 10.25
CA ILE A 84 -11.36 9.17 11.20
C ILE A 84 -12.63 9.63 11.91
N ALA A 85 -13.76 9.02 11.57
CA ALA A 85 -15.05 9.34 12.20
C ALA A 85 -15.06 9.05 13.71
N HIS A 86 -13.98 8.46 14.23
CA HIS A 86 -13.67 8.32 15.64
C HIS A 86 -12.27 8.91 15.82
N PRO A 87 -11.96 9.71 16.86
CA PRO A 87 -10.59 10.15 17.08
C PRO A 87 -9.69 8.91 17.08
N VAL A 88 -8.69 8.86 16.20
CA VAL A 88 -7.72 7.78 16.25
C VAL A 88 -7.11 7.89 17.63
N LYS A 89 -7.31 6.88 18.47
CA LYS A 89 -6.72 6.84 19.82
C LYS A 89 -5.18 6.74 19.79
N HIS A 90 -4.57 6.96 18.63
CA HIS A 90 -3.16 6.81 18.33
C HIS A 90 -2.66 8.10 17.66
N ALA A 91 -2.14 9.04 18.47
CA ALA A 91 -1.64 10.34 18.00
C ALA A 91 -0.64 10.22 16.84
N LEU A 92 0.17 9.16 16.81
CA LEU A 92 1.14 8.91 15.73
C LEU A 92 0.50 8.56 14.38
N VAL A 93 -0.68 7.92 14.38
CA VAL A 93 -1.42 7.63 13.14
C VAL A 93 -2.15 8.88 12.65
N GLU A 94 -2.60 9.73 13.55
CA GLU A 94 -3.15 11.05 13.21
C GLU A 94 -2.10 11.92 12.51
N GLU A 95 -0.88 12.02 13.06
CA GLU A 95 0.28 12.68 12.43
C GLU A 95 0.55 12.11 11.01
N LEU A 96 0.51 10.78 10.86
CA LEU A 96 0.69 10.13 9.56
C LEU A 96 -0.41 10.49 8.57
N LEU A 97 -1.68 10.53 9.01
CA LEU A 97 -2.80 10.88 8.15
C LEU A 97 -2.72 12.34 7.70
N GLU A 98 -2.45 13.27 8.62
CA GLU A 98 -2.29 14.70 8.29
C GLU A 98 -1.15 14.92 7.29
N SER A 99 -0.01 14.28 7.52
CA SER A 99 1.14 14.31 6.63
C SER A 99 0.81 13.70 5.26
N LEU A 100 0.08 12.59 5.22
CA LEU A 100 -0.35 11.95 3.97
C LEU A 100 -1.35 12.82 3.19
N VAL A 101 -2.35 13.40 3.86
CA VAL A 101 -3.33 14.29 3.23
C VAL A 101 -2.64 15.52 2.64
N SER A 102 -1.70 16.11 3.37
CA SER A 102 -0.89 17.24 2.90
C SER A 102 -0.05 16.86 1.68
N PHE A 103 0.59 15.69 1.70
CA PHE A 103 1.36 15.16 0.58
C PHE A 103 0.50 14.91 -0.67
N ILE A 104 -0.69 14.30 -0.52
CA ILE A 104 -1.64 14.05 -1.61
C ILE A 104 -2.09 15.37 -2.24
N LYS A 105 -2.43 16.38 -1.42
CA LYS A 105 -2.85 17.70 -1.90
C LYS A 105 -1.73 18.41 -2.64
N HIS A 106 -0.52 18.43 -2.06
CA HIS A 106 0.63 19.11 -2.64
C HIS A 106 1.04 18.54 -4.00
N ASN A 107 0.99 17.22 -4.15
CA ASN A 107 1.40 16.52 -5.36
C ASN A 107 0.23 16.24 -6.33
N HIS A 108 -0.96 16.77 -6.07
CA HIS A 108 -2.16 16.57 -6.89
C HIS A 108 -2.48 15.09 -7.19
N ILE A 109 -2.30 14.22 -6.19
CA ILE A 109 -2.48 12.77 -6.35
C ILE A 109 -3.98 12.44 -6.41
N LEU A 110 -4.38 11.73 -7.46
CA LEU A 110 -5.69 11.10 -7.58
C LEU A 110 -5.63 9.71 -6.96
N LEU A 111 -5.94 9.64 -5.67
CA LEU A 111 -5.90 8.41 -4.89
C LEU A 111 -7.29 7.74 -4.80
N SER A 112 -7.37 6.47 -5.17
CA SER A 112 -8.45 5.56 -4.79
C SER A 112 -7.90 4.48 -3.86
N VAL A 113 -8.72 4.01 -2.93
CA VAL A 113 -8.34 2.98 -1.96
C VAL A 113 -9.41 1.90 -1.91
N ARG A 114 -9.00 0.64 -2.04
CA ARG A 114 -9.89 -0.52 -2.01
C ARG A 114 -9.38 -1.57 -1.02
N HIS A 115 -10.29 -2.09 -0.22
CA HIS A 115 -9.99 -3.24 0.63
C HIS A 115 -9.99 -4.53 -0.18
N ILE A 116 -9.04 -5.43 0.09
CA ILE A 116 -9.00 -6.79 -0.45
C ILE A 116 -8.80 -7.81 0.68
N PRO A 117 -9.24 -9.07 0.55
CA PRO A 117 -8.95 -10.09 1.56
C PRO A 117 -7.44 -10.37 1.68
N SER A 118 -6.94 -10.50 2.91
CA SER A 118 -5.51 -10.74 3.20
C SER A 118 -4.89 -11.90 2.42
N LYS A 119 -5.60 -13.02 2.28
CA LYS A 119 -5.15 -14.20 1.50
C LYS A 119 -4.91 -13.90 0.02
N LEU A 120 -5.53 -12.84 -0.50
CA LEU A 120 -5.40 -12.40 -1.89
C LEU A 120 -4.43 -11.21 -2.02
N ASN A 121 -3.93 -10.65 -0.90
CA ASN A 121 -2.97 -9.58 -0.93
C ASN A 121 -1.60 -10.13 -1.40
N PRO A 122 -1.08 -9.69 -2.56
CA PRO A 122 0.21 -10.13 -3.05
C PRO A 122 1.38 -9.54 -2.25
N ALA A 123 1.16 -8.50 -1.43
CA ALA A 123 2.19 -7.95 -0.55
C ALA A 123 2.39 -8.75 0.76
N ASP A 124 1.41 -9.58 1.18
CA ASP A 124 1.49 -10.35 2.44
C ASP A 124 2.68 -11.33 2.57
N PRO A 125 3.11 -12.07 1.53
CA PRO A 125 4.28 -12.94 1.66
C PRO A 125 5.57 -12.15 1.93
N ILE A 126 5.70 -10.96 1.33
CA ILE A 126 6.92 -10.15 1.36
C ILE A 126 6.94 -9.13 2.51
N SER A 127 5.82 -8.88 3.20
CA SER A 127 5.74 -7.99 4.35
C SER A 127 6.20 -8.63 5.67
N ARG A 128 6.45 -9.95 5.67
CA ARG A 128 6.76 -10.72 6.89
C ARG A 128 8.23 -10.65 7.32
N GLY A 129 9.09 -10.14 6.46
CA GLY A 129 10.53 -10.10 6.69
C GLY A 129 11.32 -9.69 5.44
N PRO A 130 12.66 -9.79 5.50
CA PRO A 130 13.49 -9.71 4.30
C PRO A 130 13.03 -10.78 3.30
N PRO A 131 12.58 -10.40 2.09
CA PRO A 131 11.87 -11.31 1.20
C PRO A 131 12.83 -12.35 0.61
N THR A 132 12.49 -13.63 0.76
CA THR A 132 13.16 -14.73 0.07
C THR A 132 12.69 -14.84 -1.38
N ASP A 133 13.39 -15.62 -2.20
CA ASP A 133 12.94 -15.92 -3.57
C ASP A 133 11.57 -16.63 -3.58
N PHE A 134 11.32 -17.46 -2.56
CA PHE A 134 10.03 -18.13 -2.39
C PHE A 134 8.89 -17.14 -2.11
N ASP A 135 9.13 -16.15 -1.23
CA ASP A 135 8.13 -15.12 -0.92
C ASP A 135 7.79 -14.28 -2.16
N ARG A 136 8.81 -13.95 -2.96
CA ARG A 136 8.63 -13.24 -4.24
C ARG A 136 7.80 -14.07 -5.22
N LEU A 137 8.08 -15.36 -5.33
CA LEU A 137 7.30 -16.27 -6.18
C LEU A 137 5.83 -16.29 -5.74
N CYS A 138 5.57 -16.48 -4.44
CA CYS A 138 4.20 -16.45 -3.90
C CYS A 138 3.49 -15.12 -4.16
N ALA A 139 4.20 -13.99 -4.02
CA ALA A 139 3.64 -12.67 -4.34
C ALA A 139 3.23 -12.57 -5.82
N TYR A 140 4.08 -13.03 -6.73
CA TYR A 140 3.78 -13.03 -8.18
C TYR A 140 2.63 -13.98 -8.56
N GLU A 141 2.54 -15.15 -7.93
CA GLU A 141 1.43 -16.08 -8.14
C GLU A 141 0.11 -15.48 -7.67
N ARG A 142 0.08 -14.85 -6.49
CA ARG A 142 -1.12 -14.15 -5.99
C ARG A 142 -1.52 -13.00 -6.90
N LEU A 143 -0.54 -12.20 -7.35
CA LEU A 143 -0.77 -11.08 -8.25
C LEU A 143 -1.45 -11.52 -9.56
N ARG A 144 -1.13 -12.72 -10.04
CA ARG A 144 -1.67 -13.31 -11.28
C ARG A 144 -2.89 -14.22 -11.06
N SER A 145 -3.32 -14.42 -9.82
CA SER A 145 -4.41 -15.35 -9.52
C SER A 145 -5.75 -14.85 -10.07
N ASP A 146 -6.53 -15.75 -10.66
CA ASP A 146 -7.87 -15.43 -11.20
C ASP A 146 -8.79 -14.83 -10.14
N ALA A 147 -8.67 -15.31 -8.90
CA ALA A 147 -9.40 -14.77 -7.75
C ALA A 147 -9.11 -13.28 -7.54
N LEU A 148 -7.84 -12.87 -7.57
CA LEU A 148 -7.50 -11.46 -7.47
C LEU A 148 -7.97 -10.70 -8.71
N GLN A 149 -7.74 -11.23 -9.92
CA GLN A 149 -8.16 -10.56 -11.16
C GLN A 149 -9.67 -10.26 -11.18
N SER A 150 -10.51 -11.17 -10.68
CA SER A 150 -11.97 -10.95 -10.56
C SER A 150 -12.38 -9.82 -9.60
N ILE A 151 -11.52 -9.49 -8.61
CA ILE A 151 -11.74 -8.36 -7.70
C ILE A 151 -11.28 -7.05 -8.33
N LEU A 152 -10.33 -7.10 -9.28
CA LEU A 152 -9.77 -5.92 -9.93
C LEU A 152 -10.59 -5.46 -11.14
N SER A 153 -11.28 -6.38 -11.82
CA SER A 153 -12.23 -6.09 -12.91
C SER A 153 -13.48 -5.35 -12.42
#